data_AF-A0A942QLA5-F1
#
_entry.id   AF-A0A942QLA5-F1
#
_cell.length_a   1.000
_cell.length_b   1.000
_cell.length_c   1.000
_cell.angle_alpha   90.00
_cell.angle_beta   90.00
_cell.angle_gamma   90.00
#
_symmetry.space_group_name_H-M   'P 1'
#
loop_
_entity.id
_entity.type
_entity.pdbx_description
1 polymer ?
#
loop_
_entity_poly.entity_id
_entity_poly.type
_entity_poly.pdbx_seq_one_letter_code
_entity_poly.pdbx_strand_id
1 'polypeptide(L)'
;MNLNSLKYCLRQGLISLCRNFWLAVVTAGMIAISLAILGGFLLAALNAGQMLKNVAGNVEISVFLSNDAKVETVRARLAGLEGVGEQTFVSKEQGLAEFGRSLGDSDLFAGLAGENNPLPDMFRVRATDPALVPALTEKIRVIPGVELADYGEEIVTRLLAATRWLNMLFLVISLLLATGAVFLIVTIIRLSVMARQEEVGVMKYLGASNSFIRFPFFMEGMAMGLLGALAAAVPLGVLYHRLAILLERDALIFFLQPVTDQARLWPIFAGLLVMGTLMGGLGSLVAVRKFLRG
;
A
#
# COMPACT_ATOMS: atom_id res chain seq x y z
N MET A 1 -27.94 4.59 30.59
CA MET A 1 -28.53 3.38 29.98
C MET A 1 -27.97 2.18 30.73
N ASN A 2 -28.81 1.32 31.29
CA ASN A 2 -28.36 0.13 32.03
C ASN A 2 -27.89 -0.97 31.07
N LEU A 3 -27.01 -1.86 31.55
CA LEU A 3 -26.43 -2.97 30.75
C LEU A 3 -27.50 -3.89 30.13
N ASN A 4 -28.62 -4.07 30.84
CA ASN A 4 -29.76 -4.87 30.36
C ASN A 4 -30.52 -4.19 29.22
N SER A 5 -30.60 -2.86 29.22
CA SER A 5 -31.20 -2.07 28.15
C SER A 5 -30.37 -2.14 26.87
N LEU A 6 -29.03 -2.14 27.03
CA LEU A 6 -28.07 -2.26 25.92
C LEU A 6 -28.15 -3.65 25.27
N LYS A 7 -28.15 -4.73 26.07
CA LYS A 7 -28.33 -6.11 25.58
C LYS A 7 -29.65 -6.31 24.86
N TYR A 8 -30.74 -5.73 25.37
CA TYR A 8 -32.04 -5.82 24.72
C TYR A 8 -32.05 -5.15 23.35
N CYS A 9 -31.50 -3.93 23.25
CA CYS A 9 -31.37 -3.23 21.97
C CYS A 9 -30.46 -3.95 20.96
N LEU A 10 -29.34 -4.53 21.42
CA LEU A 10 -28.45 -5.35 20.57
C LEU A 10 -29.22 -6.54 19.97
N ARG A 11 -29.94 -7.26 20.82
CA ARG A 11 -30.75 -8.41 20.40
C ARG A 11 -31.86 -7.97 19.43
N GLN A 12 -32.49 -6.84 19.69
CA GLN A 12 -33.57 -6.32 18.84
C GLN A 12 -33.07 -5.85 17.47
N GLY A 13 -31.87 -5.24 17.38
CA GLY A 13 -31.23 -4.90 16.11
C GLY A 13 -30.90 -6.12 15.24
N LEU A 14 -30.38 -7.19 15.86
CA LEU A 14 -30.14 -8.47 15.20
C LEU A 14 -31.43 -9.17 14.75
N ILE A 15 -32.47 -9.16 15.60
CA ILE A 15 -33.78 -9.72 15.24
C ILE A 15 -34.42 -8.93 14.08
N SER A 16 -34.27 -7.60 14.06
CA SER A 16 -34.75 -6.73 12.98
C SER A 16 -34.05 -7.04 11.65
N LEU A 17 -32.74 -7.27 11.68
CA LEU A 17 -31.96 -7.74 10.52
C LEU A 17 -32.48 -9.07 9.98
N CYS A 18 -32.77 -10.03 10.85
CA CYS A 18 -33.32 -11.32 10.44
C CYS A 18 -34.74 -11.20 9.88
N ARG A 19 -35.56 -10.28 10.41
CA ARG A 19 -36.95 -10.08 9.94
C ARG A 19 -37.01 -9.47 8.53
N ASN A 20 -36.08 -8.55 8.23
CA ASN A 20 -35.94 -7.89 6.93
C ASN A 20 -34.64 -8.28 6.24
N PHE A 21 -34.35 -9.59 6.22
CA PHE A 21 -33.08 -10.16 5.75
C PHE A 21 -32.73 -9.73 4.32
N TRP A 22 -33.70 -9.68 3.41
CA TRP A 22 -33.44 -9.34 2.01
C TRP A 22 -32.87 -7.92 1.83
N LEU A 23 -33.48 -6.94 2.50
CA LEU A 23 -33.02 -5.55 2.48
C LEU A 23 -31.65 -5.40 3.15
N ALA A 24 -31.41 -6.16 4.23
CA ALA A 24 -30.12 -6.18 4.92
C ALA A 24 -29.01 -6.76 4.03
N VAL A 25 -29.27 -7.87 3.33
CA VAL A 25 -28.33 -8.48 2.39
C VAL A 25 -28.02 -7.57 1.23
N VAL A 26 -29.03 -6.94 0.61
CA VAL A 26 -28.81 -5.98 -0.48
C VAL A 26 -27.97 -4.79 0.00
N THR A 27 -28.28 -4.25 1.19
CA THR A 27 -27.52 -3.14 1.79
C THR A 27 -26.07 -3.55 2.06
N ALA A 28 -25.86 -4.69 2.73
CA ALA A 28 -24.53 -5.22 3.02
C ALA A 28 -23.75 -5.54 1.73
N GLY A 29 -24.40 -6.07 0.70
CA GLY A 29 -23.80 -6.36 -0.61
C GLY A 29 -23.33 -5.10 -1.33
N MET A 30 -24.14 -4.03 -1.33
CA MET A 30 -23.75 -2.75 -1.92
C MET A 30 -22.58 -2.10 -1.15
N ILE A 31 -22.58 -2.19 0.18
CA ILE A 31 -21.44 -1.78 1.02
C ILE A 31 -20.19 -2.61 0.68
N ALA A 32 -20.36 -3.94 0.51
CA ALA A 32 -19.27 -4.84 0.16
C ALA A 32 -18.64 -4.50 -1.18
N ILE A 33 -19.45 -4.25 -2.22
CA ILE A 33 -18.95 -3.85 -3.54
C ILE A 33 -18.13 -2.56 -3.44
N SER A 34 -18.67 -1.56 -2.74
CA SER A 34 -17.98 -0.27 -2.58
C SER A 34 -16.64 -0.40 -1.85
N LEU A 35 -16.60 -1.17 -0.75
CA LEU A 35 -15.37 -1.42 0.01
C LEU A 35 -14.40 -2.35 -0.71
N ALA A 36 -14.88 -3.30 -1.51
CA ALA A 36 -14.03 -4.18 -2.31
C ALA A 36 -13.29 -3.40 -3.41
N ILE A 37 -13.97 -2.44 -4.07
CA ILE A 37 -13.32 -1.56 -5.06
C ILE A 37 -12.23 -0.71 -4.39
N LEU A 38 -12.53 -0.09 -3.24
CA LEU A 38 -11.55 0.67 -2.47
C LEU A 38 -10.37 -0.21 -2.02
N GLY A 39 -10.66 -1.36 -1.43
CA GLY A 39 -9.66 -2.31 -0.94
C GLY A 39 -8.77 -2.84 -2.05
N GLY A 40 -9.35 -3.24 -3.19
CA GLY A 40 -8.61 -3.69 -4.36
C GLY A 40 -7.69 -2.61 -4.90
N PHE A 41 -8.17 -1.36 -4.96
CA PHE A 41 -7.32 -0.23 -5.36
C PHE A 41 -6.16 0.02 -4.38
N LEU A 42 -6.41 -0.03 -3.07
CA LEU A 42 -5.34 0.12 -2.06
C LEU A 42 -4.28 -0.98 -2.17
N LEU A 43 -4.70 -2.23 -2.39
CA LEU A 43 -3.78 -3.34 -2.64
C LEU A 43 -2.98 -3.13 -3.94
N ALA A 44 -3.63 -2.67 -5.01
CA ALA A 44 -2.96 -2.38 -6.27
C ALA A 44 -1.94 -1.24 -6.13
N ALA A 45 -2.30 -0.14 -5.46
CA ALA A 45 -1.41 0.98 -5.19
C ALA A 45 -0.18 0.56 -4.35
N LEU A 46 -0.39 -0.28 -3.34
CA LEU A 46 0.67 -0.82 -2.50
C LEU A 46 1.64 -1.71 -3.30
N ASN A 47 1.13 -2.55 -4.19
CA ASN A 47 1.97 -3.39 -5.05
C ASN A 47 2.69 -2.59 -6.13
N ALA A 48 2.02 -1.61 -6.74
CA ALA A 48 2.66 -0.71 -7.70
C ALA A 48 3.82 0.07 -7.05
N GLY A 49 3.63 0.55 -5.82
CA GLY A 49 4.70 1.19 -5.05
C GLY A 49 5.88 0.25 -4.77
N GLN A 50 5.61 -1.02 -4.43
CA GLN A 50 6.67 -2.02 -4.23
C GLN A 50 7.43 -2.33 -5.52
N MET A 51 6.71 -2.50 -6.64
CA MET A 51 7.32 -2.73 -7.95
C MET A 51 8.27 -1.59 -8.33
N LEU A 52 7.83 -0.34 -8.16
CA LEU A 52 8.68 0.82 -8.41
C LEU A 52 9.93 0.86 -7.52
N LYS A 53 9.79 0.51 -6.23
CA LYS A 53 10.94 0.40 -5.32
C LYS A 53 11.90 -0.70 -5.72
N ASN A 54 11.42 -1.85 -6.19
CA ASN A 54 12.29 -2.93 -6.66
C ASN A 54 13.08 -2.51 -7.91
N VAL A 55 12.44 -1.81 -8.85
CA VAL A 55 13.11 -1.26 -10.04
C VAL A 55 14.15 -0.21 -9.64
N ALA A 56 13.80 0.74 -8.76
CA ALA A 56 14.72 1.77 -8.29
C ALA A 56 15.84 1.20 -7.39
N GLY A 57 15.61 0.10 -6.69
CA GLY A 57 16.59 -0.56 -5.82
C GLY A 57 17.62 -1.40 -6.56
N ASN A 58 17.46 -1.65 -7.85
CA ASN A 58 18.51 -2.23 -8.70
C ASN A 58 19.53 -1.20 -9.19
N VAL A 59 19.36 0.07 -8.81
CA VAL A 59 20.36 1.11 -9.08
C VAL A 59 21.54 0.92 -8.15
N GLU A 60 22.73 0.77 -8.73
CA GLU A 60 24.00 0.67 -8.02
C GLU A 60 24.81 1.95 -8.23
N ILE A 61 25.47 2.40 -7.17
CA ILE A 61 26.43 3.49 -7.22
C ILE A 61 27.78 2.88 -7.60
N SER A 62 28.30 3.28 -8.75
CA SER A 62 29.64 2.94 -9.22
C SER A 62 30.65 3.91 -8.64
N VAL A 63 31.53 3.41 -7.78
CA VAL A 63 32.55 4.17 -7.06
C VAL A 63 33.92 3.77 -7.60
N PHE A 64 34.49 4.59 -8.47
CA PHE A 64 35.81 4.39 -9.06
C PHE A 64 36.90 4.85 -8.09
N LEU A 65 37.90 3.99 -7.88
CA LEU A 65 39.01 4.24 -6.97
C LEU A 65 40.17 4.91 -7.69
N SER A 66 40.87 5.81 -6.99
CA SER A 66 42.15 6.34 -7.49
C SER A 66 43.23 5.26 -7.49
N ASN A 67 44.21 5.35 -8.39
CA ASN A 67 45.30 4.36 -8.50
C ASN A 67 46.10 4.13 -7.20
N ASP A 68 46.20 5.14 -6.33
CA ASP A 68 46.92 5.06 -5.04
C ASP A 68 46.01 4.66 -3.86
N ALA A 69 44.74 4.32 -4.12
CA ALA A 69 43.76 4.07 -3.07
C ALA A 69 44.00 2.74 -2.35
N LYS A 70 44.01 2.78 -1.02
CA LYS A 70 43.95 1.57 -0.20
C LYS A 70 42.52 1.03 -0.16
N VAL A 71 42.25 0.01 -0.98
CA VAL A 71 40.94 -0.65 -1.13
C VAL A 71 40.25 -0.92 0.21
N GLU A 72 40.98 -1.47 1.19
CA GLU A 72 40.43 -1.79 2.52
C GLU A 72 40.05 -0.56 3.36
N THR A 73 40.76 0.56 3.17
CA THR A 73 40.42 1.83 3.85
C THR A 73 39.14 2.44 3.27
N VAL A 74 38.96 2.35 1.95
CA VAL A 74 37.74 2.81 1.29
C VAL A 74 36.56 1.89 1.64
N ARG A 75 36.76 0.57 1.63
CA ARG A 75 35.76 -0.43 2.07
C ARG A 75 35.24 -0.15 3.48
N ALA A 76 36.14 0.11 4.43
CA ALA A 76 35.75 0.41 5.81
C ALA A 76 34.96 1.73 5.93
N ARG A 77 35.31 2.74 5.15
CA ARG A 77 34.59 4.02 5.12
C ARG A 77 33.22 3.91 4.47
N LEU A 78 33.10 3.14 3.39
CA LEU A 78 31.81 2.84 2.75
C LEU A 78 30.90 2.08 3.71
N ALA A 79 31.39 1.04 4.38
CA ALA A 79 30.62 0.30 5.38
C ALA A 79 30.19 1.15 6.59
N GLY A 80 30.92 2.22 6.90
CA GLY A 80 30.59 3.16 7.98
C GLY A 80 29.54 4.21 7.60
N LEU A 81 29.13 4.31 6.33
CA LEU A 81 28.10 5.24 5.90
C LEU A 81 26.70 4.69 6.17
N GLU A 82 25.88 5.48 6.85
CA GLU A 82 24.47 5.17 7.04
C GLU A 82 23.73 5.16 5.70
N GLY A 83 23.00 4.07 5.43
CA GLY A 83 22.26 3.86 4.18
C GLY A 83 23.00 3.02 3.12
N VAL A 84 24.21 2.56 3.39
CA VAL A 84 24.90 1.54 2.57
C VAL A 84 24.33 0.15 2.90
N GLY A 85 23.84 -0.56 1.88
CA GLY A 85 23.31 -1.90 2.02
C GLY A 85 24.36 -2.96 1.65
N GLU A 86 24.66 -3.09 0.37
CA GLU A 86 25.62 -4.07 -0.15
C GLU A 86 26.78 -3.36 -0.85
N GLN A 87 28.00 -3.88 -0.67
CA GLN A 87 29.20 -3.38 -1.33
C GLN A 87 29.94 -4.52 -2.02
N THR A 88 30.09 -4.42 -3.34
CA THR A 88 30.76 -5.42 -4.16
C THR A 88 32.01 -4.80 -4.75
N PHE A 89 33.17 -5.38 -4.45
CA PHE A 89 34.42 -4.98 -5.09
C PHE A 89 34.51 -5.62 -6.47
N VAL A 90 34.79 -4.81 -7.49
CA VAL A 90 34.99 -5.25 -8.86
C VAL A 90 36.38 -4.78 -9.28
N SER A 91 37.28 -5.73 -9.55
CA SER A 91 38.61 -5.38 -10.04
C SER A 91 38.53 -4.83 -11.45
N LYS A 92 39.52 -4.05 -11.86
CA LYS A 92 39.62 -3.52 -13.23
C LYS A 92 39.53 -4.61 -14.31
N GLU A 93 40.06 -5.81 -14.06
CA GLU A 93 39.97 -6.94 -15.01
C GLU A 93 38.55 -7.49 -15.08
N GLN A 94 37.87 -7.61 -13.93
CA GLN A 94 36.48 -8.05 -13.87
C GLN A 94 35.54 -7.04 -14.52
N GLY A 95 35.75 -5.74 -14.25
CA GLY A 95 34.99 -4.65 -14.85
C GLY A 95 35.08 -4.64 -16.38
N LEU A 96 36.28 -4.85 -16.93
CA LEU A 96 36.49 -4.93 -18.38
C LEU A 96 35.77 -6.14 -19.00
N ALA A 97 35.84 -7.30 -18.34
CA ALA A 97 35.17 -8.52 -18.81
C ALA A 97 33.64 -8.38 -18.77
N GLU A 98 33.08 -7.75 -17.74
CA GLU A 98 31.65 -7.48 -17.65
C GLU A 98 31.19 -6.44 -18.68
N PHE A 99 31.95 -5.38 -18.88
CA PHE A 99 31.66 -4.34 -19.87
C PHE A 99 31.61 -4.93 -21.29
N GLY A 100 32.60 -5.77 -21.65
CA GLY A 100 32.61 -6.46 -22.95
C GLY A 100 31.41 -7.39 -23.14
N ARG A 101 30.97 -8.09 -22.08
CA ARG A 101 29.74 -8.91 -22.12
C ARG A 101 28.47 -8.08 -22.29
N SER A 102 28.36 -6.94 -21.62
CA SER A 102 27.20 -6.05 -21.72
C SER A 102 27.03 -5.44 -23.13
N LEU A 103 28.13 -5.27 -23.86
CA LEU A 103 28.13 -4.79 -25.25
C LEU A 103 28.03 -5.89 -26.30
N GLY A 104 28.01 -7.16 -25.88
CA GLY A 104 27.82 -8.32 -26.75
C GLY A 104 29.06 -8.77 -27.54
N ASP A 105 30.24 -8.21 -27.26
CA ASP A 105 31.46 -8.49 -28.03
C ASP A 105 32.72 -8.44 -27.14
N SER A 106 32.95 -9.51 -26.37
CA SER A 106 34.07 -9.60 -25.44
C SER A 106 35.45 -9.59 -26.12
N ASP A 107 35.51 -10.05 -27.37
CA ASP A 107 36.76 -10.25 -28.09
C ASP A 107 37.36 -8.93 -28.60
N LEU A 108 36.51 -7.91 -28.85
CA LEU A 108 36.97 -6.57 -29.22
C LEU A 108 37.73 -5.85 -28.10
N PHE A 109 37.43 -6.18 -26.84
CA PHE A 109 38.05 -5.56 -25.66
C PHE A 109 39.23 -6.36 -25.10
N ALA A 110 39.52 -7.54 -25.65
CA ALA A 110 40.65 -8.37 -25.22
C ALA A 110 42.02 -7.64 -25.38
N GLY A 111 42.13 -6.73 -26.35
CA GLY A 111 43.32 -5.89 -26.56
C GLY A 111 43.54 -4.80 -25.51
N LEU A 112 42.53 -4.51 -24.67
CA LEU A 112 42.62 -3.58 -23.54
C LEU A 112 42.89 -4.31 -22.21
N ALA A 113 43.06 -5.64 -22.22
CA ALA A 113 43.42 -6.38 -21.01
C ALA A 113 44.88 -6.15 -20.59
N GLY A 114 45.19 -6.36 -19.32
CA GLY A 114 46.55 -6.21 -18.78
C GLY A 114 46.95 -4.75 -18.54
N GLU A 115 48.13 -4.35 -19.02
CA GLU A 115 48.67 -3.00 -18.80
C GLU A 115 47.93 -1.89 -19.56
N ASN A 116 47.15 -2.26 -20.59
CA ASN A 116 46.38 -1.31 -21.41
C ASN A 116 44.97 -1.05 -20.87
N ASN A 117 44.62 -1.57 -19.69
CA ASN A 117 43.27 -1.44 -19.15
C ASN A 117 43.01 -0.01 -18.67
N PRO A 118 42.08 0.74 -19.31
CA PRO A 118 41.78 2.11 -18.92
C PRO A 118 40.87 2.18 -17.69
N LEU A 119 40.31 1.06 -17.23
CA LEU A 119 39.38 1.03 -16.11
C LEU A 119 40.12 0.98 -14.76
N PRO A 120 39.75 1.82 -13.78
CA PRO A 120 40.22 1.69 -12.41
C PRO A 120 39.45 0.58 -11.67
N ASP A 121 39.98 0.15 -10.53
CA ASP A 121 39.22 -0.67 -9.59
C ASP A 121 37.99 0.09 -9.09
N MET A 122 36.87 -0.61 -8.85
CA MET A 122 35.64 0.04 -8.43
C MET A 122 34.89 -0.74 -7.35
N PHE A 123 34.09 -0.01 -6.57
CA PHE A 123 33.05 -0.58 -5.73
C PHE A 123 31.68 -0.32 -6.35
N ARG A 124 30.84 -1.35 -6.40
CA ARG A 124 29.40 -1.22 -6.62
C ARG A 124 28.71 -1.18 -5.27
N VAL A 125 28.08 -0.05 -4.97
CA VAL A 125 27.43 0.19 -3.69
C VAL A 125 25.92 0.27 -3.91
N ARG A 126 25.18 -0.61 -3.24
CA ARG A 126 23.73 -0.63 -3.24
C ARG A 126 23.21 0.08 -2.01
N ALA A 127 22.38 1.10 -2.19
CA ALA A 127 21.74 1.79 -1.07
C ALA A 127 20.63 0.94 -0.45
N THR A 128 20.40 1.08 0.86
CA THR A 128 19.27 0.43 1.55
C THR A 128 17.91 0.96 1.09
N ASP A 129 17.85 2.24 0.69
CA ASP A 129 16.68 2.87 0.09
C ASP A 129 17.10 3.60 -1.20
N PRO A 130 16.44 3.34 -2.35
CA PRO A 130 16.70 4.06 -3.59
C PRO A 130 16.63 5.59 -3.47
N ALA A 131 15.80 6.11 -2.57
CA ALA A 131 15.66 7.54 -2.34
C ALA A 131 16.92 8.18 -1.73
N LEU A 132 17.79 7.39 -1.10
CA LEU A 132 19.04 7.85 -0.48
C LEU A 132 20.20 7.91 -1.47
N VAL A 133 20.08 7.28 -2.64
CA VAL A 133 21.16 7.18 -3.65
C VAL A 133 21.81 8.55 -3.98
N PRO A 134 21.06 9.64 -4.24
CA PRO A 134 21.67 10.93 -4.53
C PRO A 134 22.50 11.48 -3.35
N ALA A 135 21.93 11.45 -2.14
CA ALA A 135 22.59 11.96 -0.94
C ALA A 135 23.79 11.09 -0.52
N LEU A 136 23.70 9.78 -0.72
CA LEU A 136 24.76 8.84 -0.43
C LEU A 136 25.93 9.01 -1.41
N THR A 137 25.65 9.20 -2.70
CA THR A 137 26.69 9.45 -3.71
C THR A 137 27.49 10.71 -3.38
N GLU A 138 26.83 11.80 -3.00
CA GLU A 138 27.53 13.03 -2.58
C GLU A 138 28.46 12.81 -1.38
N LYS A 139 28.06 11.97 -0.41
CA LYS A 139 28.93 11.61 0.71
C LYS A 139 30.12 10.75 0.28
N ILE A 140 29.91 9.83 -0.67
CA ILE A 140 30.96 8.94 -1.19
C ILE A 140 32.01 9.73 -1.98
N ARG A 141 31.59 10.74 -2.76
CA ARG A 141 32.48 11.61 -3.56
C ARG A 141 33.57 12.29 -2.72
N VAL A 142 33.30 12.54 -1.44
CA VAL A 142 34.24 13.24 -0.54
C VAL A 142 35.21 12.27 0.16
N ILE A 143 35.06 10.95 -0.02
CA ILE A 143 35.94 9.96 0.61
C ILE A 143 37.34 10.01 -0.05
N PRO A 144 38.42 10.21 0.74
CA PRO A 144 39.78 10.10 0.21
C PRO A 144 40.05 8.71 -0.39
N GLY A 145 40.52 8.68 -1.63
CA GLY A 145 40.75 7.47 -2.43
C GLY A 145 39.64 7.14 -3.42
N VAL A 146 38.54 7.91 -3.44
CA VAL A 146 37.52 7.86 -4.50
C VAL A 146 37.85 8.91 -5.56
N GLU A 147 37.91 8.48 -6.81
CA GLU A 147 38.15 9.35 -7.97
C GLU A 147 36.85 9.87 -8.55
N LEU A 148 35.85 8.99 -8.70
CA LEU A 148 34.53 9.33 -9.23
C LEU A 148 33.47 8.44 -8.59
N ALA A 149 32.32 9.00 -8.23
CA ALA A 149 31.13 8.23 -7.88
C ALA A 149 29.96 8.66 -8.75
N ASP A 150 29.39 7.70 -9.48
CA ASP A 150 28.28 7.90 -10.42
C ASP A 150 27.23 6.80 -10.25
N TYR A 151 25.98 7.14 -10.46
CA TYR A 151 24.83 6.24 -10.37
C TYR A 151 23.85 6.45 -11.54
N GLY A 152 24.26 7.16 -12.59
CA GLY A 152 23.36 7.53 -13.68
C GLY A 152 22.34 8.57 -13.22
N GLU A 153 22.84 9.69 -12.68
CA GLU A 153 22.07 10.73 -11.99
C GLU A 153 20.79 11.14 -12.72
N GLU A 154 20.87 11.42 -14.03
CA GLU A 154 19.72 11.84 -14.82
C GLU A 154 18.61 10.77 -14.89
N ILE A 155 18.97 9.51 -15.11
CA ILE A 155 18.00 8.41 -15.24
C ILE A 155 17.36 8.13 -13.88
N VAL A 156 18.17 8.10 -12.82
CA VAL A 156 17.70 7.79 -11.47
C VAL A 156 16.86 8.92 -10.89
N THR A 157 17.25 10.18 -11.11
CA THR A 157 16.43 11.32 -10.68
C THR A 157 15.09 11.36 -11.40
N ARG A 158 15.04 11.05 -12.70
CA ARG A 158 13.79 10.88 -13.46
C ARG A 158 12.94 9.73 -12.91
N LEU A 159 13.54 8.59 -12.59
CA LEU A 159 12.86 7.42 -12.01
C LEU A 159 12.27 7.73 -10.62
N LEU A 160 13.04 8.39 -9.75
CA LEU A 160 12.59 8.85 -8.43
C LEU A 160 11.49 9.91 -8.54
N ALA A 161 11.60 10.84 -9.50
CA ALA A 161 10.56 11.81 -9.78
C ALA A 161 9.25 11.13 -10.23
N ALA A 162 9.33 10.21 -11.20
CA ALA A 162 8.18 9.42 -11.65
C ALA A 162 7.53 8.65 -10.50
N THR A 163 8.34 8.07 -9.61
CA THR A 163 7.86 7.36 -8.41
C THR A 163 7.09 8.27 -7.46
N ARG A 164 7.60 9.49 -7.21
CA ARG A 164 6.89 10.49 -6.40
C ARG A 164 5.57 10.92 -7.03
N TRP A 165 5.56 11.17 -8.34
CA TRP A 165 4.33 11.51 -9.08
C TRP A 165 3.29 10.40 -9.03
N LEU A 166 3.69 9.15 -9.23
CA LEU A 166 2.79 7.99 -9.15
C LEU A 166 2.24 7.78 -7.74
N ASN A 167 3.06 7.92 -6.70
CA ASN A 167 2.60 7.85 -5.32
C ASN A 167 1.57 8.94 -5.00
N MET A 168 1.80 10.17 -5.50
CA MET A 168 0.84 11.27 -5.35
C MET A 168 -0.47 10.97 -6.09
N LEU A 169 -0.39 10.41 -7.30
CA LEU A 169 -1.56 9.99 -8.07
C LEU A 169 -2.38 8.93 -7.32
N PHE A 170 -1.72 7.87 -6.82
CA PHE A 170 -2.40 6.83 -6.03
C PHE A 170 -3.05 7.40 -4.77
N LEU A 171 -2.38 8.31 -4.06
CA LEU A 171 -2.94 8.97 -2.88
C LEU A 171 -4.23 9.73 -3.21
N VAL A 172 -4.21 10.54 -4.28
CA VAL A 172 -5.37 11.34 -4.70
C VAL A 172 -6.55 10.42 -5.08
N ILE A 173 -6.28 9.38 -5.85
CA ILE A 173 -7.33 8.43 -6.28
C ILE A 173 -7.85 7.63 -5.08
N SER A 174 -6.99 7.20 -4.15
CA SER A 174 -7.40 6.54 -2.91
C SER A 174 -8.33 7.43 -2.07
N LEU A 175 -8.01 8.71 -1.94
CA LEU A 175 -8.84 9.67 -1.20
C LEU A 175 -10.21 9.85 -1.87
N LEU A 176 -10.24 9.95 -3.20
CA LEU A 176 -11.47 10.04 -3.98
C LEU A 176 -12.35 8.80 -3.80
N LEU A 177 -11.78 7.60 -3.94
CA LEU A 177 -12.46 6.32 -3.74
C LEU A 177 -12.96 6.16 -2.30
N ALA A 178 -12.15 6.53 -1.30
CA ALA A 178 -12.54 6.46 0.09
C ALA A 178 -13.74 7.39 0.37
N THR A 179 -13.69 8.63 -0.13
CA THR A 179 -14.78 9.59 0.01
C THR A 179 -16.05 9.09 -0.72
N GLY A 180 -15.90 8.57 -1.93
CA GLY A 180 -16.99 7.96 -2.69
C GLY A 180 -17.61 6.76 -1.96
N ALA A 181 -16.79 5.91 -1.35
CA ALA A 181 -17.27 4.78 -0.56
C ALA A 181 -18.05 5.23 0.68
N VAL A 182 -17.54 6.21 1.43
CA VAL A 182 -18.31 6.82 2.55
C VAL A 182 -19.66 7.35 2.06
N PHE A 183 -19.65 8.10 0.96
CA PHE A 183 -20.86 8.70 0.40
C PHE A 183 -21.89 7.64 -0.01
N LEU A 184 -21.45 6.56 -0.66
CA LEU A 184 -22.30 5.44 -1.02
C LEU A 184 -22.87 4.74 0.22
N ILE A 185 -22.03 4.40 1.20
CA ILE A 185 -22.46 3.75 2.45
C ILE A 185 -23.55 4.57 3.15
N VAL A 186 -23.31 5.87 3.34
CA VAL A 186 -24.28 6.77 3.99
C VAL A 186 -25.60 6.83 3.20
N THR A 187 -25.51 6.89 1.87
CA THR A 187 -26.69 6.99 1.00
C THR A 187 -27.52 5.71 1.02
N ILE A 188 -26.88 4.54 0.91
CA ILE A 188 -27.55 3.23 0.91
C ILE A 188 -28.22 3.00 2.27
N ILE A 189 -27.55 3.32 3.38
CA ILE A 189 -28.13 3.17 4.71
C ILE A 189 -29.31 4.10 4.91
N ARG A 190 -29.22 5.34 4.40
CA ARG A 190 -30.33 6.27 4.43
C ARG A 190 -31.55 5.73 3.66
N LEU A 191 -31.35 5.15 2.48
CA LEU A 191 -32.44 4.51 1.72
C LEU A 191 -33.04 3.31 2.47
N SER A 192 -32.19 2.49 3.09
CA SER A 192 -32.63 1.35 3.90
C SER A 192 -33.47 1.77 5.12
N VAL A 193 -33.06 2.83 5.83
CA VAL A 193 -33.84 3.40 6.94
C VAL A 193 -35.14 4.04 6.45
N MET A 194 -35.12 4.74 5.30
CA MET A 194 -36.32 5.33 4.70
C MET A 194 -37.37 4.28 4.34
N ALA A 195 -36.95 3.12 3.84
CA ALA A 195 -37.86 2.00 3.57
C ALA A 195 -38.59 1.49 4.83
N ARG A 196 -38.13 1.86 6.03
CA ARG A 196 -38.72 1.48 7.32
C ARG A 196 -39.28 2.67 8.12
N GLN A 197 -39.63 3.75 7.43
CA GLN A 197 -40.18 4.96 8.07
C GLN A 197 -41.45 4.71 8.90
N GLU A 198 -42.27 3.71 8.54
CA GLU A 198 -43.48 3.35 9.29
C GLU A 198 -43.15 2.80 10.68
N GLU A 199 -42.11 1.98 10.81
CA GLU A 199 -41.66 1.45 12.10
C GLU A 199 -41.20 2.57 13.04
N VAL A 200 -40.49 3.57 12.49
CA VAL A 200 -40.08 4.78 13.21
C VAL A 200 -41.30 5.58 13.68
N GLY A 201 -42.32 5.70 12.82
CA GLY A 201 -43.57 6.38 13.11
C GLY A 201 -44.31 5.75 14.29
N VAL A 202 -44.49 4.42 14.28
CA VAL A 202 -45.16 3.68 15.36
C VAL A 202 -44.45 3.89 16.71
N MET A 203 -43.11 3.81 16.75
CA MET A 203 -42.36 4.05 17.99
C MET A 203 -42.54 5.47 18.52
N LYS A 204 -42.65 6.46 17.63
CA LYS A 204 -42.87 7.87 18.00
C LYS A 204 -44.27 8.09 18.56
N TYR A 205 -45.31 7.47 18.00
CA TYR A 205 -46.68 7.53 18.51
C TYR A 205 -46.83 6.90 19.91
N LEU A 206 -46.00 5.90 20.23
CA LEU A 206 -45.96 5.27 21.55
C LEU A 206 -45.17 6.10 22.60
N GLY A 207 -44.71 7.31 22.25
CA GLY A 207 -43.99 8.20 23.17
C GLY A 207 -42.53 7.82 23.42
N ALA A 208 -41.92 7.00 22.54
CA ALA A 208 -40.51 6.63 22.70
C ALA A 208 -39.58 7.83 22.58
N SER A 209 -38.57 7.92 23.46
CA SER A 209 -37.57 8.99 23.39
C SER A 209 -36.73 8.92 22.09
N ASN A 210 -36.32 10.08 21.58
CA ASN A 210 -35.48 10.18 20.37
C ASN A 210 -34.22 9.30 20.42
N SER A 211 -33.60 9.14 21.60
CA SER A 211 -32.42 8.29 21.79
C SER A 211 -32.77 6.80 21.75
N PHE A 212 -33.93 6.41 22.30
CA PHE A 212 -34.43 5.03 22.24
C PHE A 212 -34.74 4.60 20.80
N ILE A 213 -35.21 5.53 19.96
CA ILE A 213 -35.43 5.26 18.53
C ILE A 213 -34.10 5.15 17.78
N ARG A 214 -33.11 6.02 18.04
CA ARG A 214 -31.84 6.05 17.28
C ARG A 214 -30.94 4.82 17.51
N PHE A 215 -30.92 4.30 18.73
CA PHE A 215 -29.93 3.28 19.12
C PHE A 215 -30.09 1.94 18.37
N PRO A 216 -31.30 1.37 18.20
CA PRO A 216 -31.51 0.17 17.39
C PRO A 216 -31.03 0.34 15.95
N PHE A 217 -31.36 1.45 15.29
CA PHE A 217 -30.91 1.72 13.92
C PHE A 217 -29.40 1.91 13.84
N PHE A 218 -28.77 2.54 14.83
CA PHE A 218 -27.31 2.70 14.87
C PHE A 218 -26.62 1.33 14.90
N MET A 219 -27.08 0.43 15.77
CA MET A 219 -26.57 -0.93 15.85
C MET A 219 -26.83 -1.72 14.56
N GLU A 220 -28.00 -1.54 13.94
CA GLU A 220 -28.31 -2.17 12.66
C GLU A 220 -27.36 -1.70 11.55
N GLY A 221 -27.11 -0.39 11.47
CA GLY A 221 -26.17 0.22 10.53
C GLY A 221 -24.74 -0.30 10.72
N MET A 222 -24.27 -0.39 11.97
CA MET A 222 -22.96 -0.97 12.28
C MET A 222 -22.88 -2.45 11.86
N ALA A 223 -23.92 -3.23 12.12
CA ALA A 223 -23.95 -4.65 11.76
C ALA A 223 -23.96 -4.85 10.24
N MET A 224 -24.78 -4.09 9.48
CA MET A 224 -24.76 -4.13 8.01
C MET A 224 -23.42 -3.67 7.44
N GLY A 225 -22.83 -2.63 8.03
CA GLY A 225 -21.51 -2.13 7.67
C GLY A 225 -20.39 -3.15 7.91
N LEU A 226 -20.43 -3.84 9.05
CA LEU A 226 -19.50 -4.90 9.40
C LEU A 226 -19.65 -6.11 8.48
N LEU A 227 -20.88 -6.56 8.22
CA LEU A 227 -21.14 -7.68 7.31
C LEU A 227 -20.70 -7.36 5.89
N GLY A 228 -20.98 -6.14 5.40
CA GLY A 228 -20.49 -5.67 4.10
C GLY A 228 -18.97 -5.60 4.04
N ALA A 229 -18.32 -5.10 5.09
CA ALA A 229 -16.86 -5.05 5.16
C ALA A 229 -16.22 -6.44 5.22
N LEU A 230 -16.80 -7.39 5.93
CA LEU A 230 -16.36 -8.79 5.94
C LEU A 230 -16.56 -9.45 4.57
N ALA A 231 -17.72 -9.23 3.94
CA ALA A 231 -18.02 -9.73 2.60
C ALA A 231 -17.13 -9.10 1.51
N ALA A 232 -16.52 -7.93 1.76
CA ALA A 232 -15.47 -7.37 0.92
C ALA A 232 -14.10 -7.96 1.25
N ALA A 233 -13.70 -7.91 2.53
CA ALA A 233 -12.35 -8.23 2.98
C ALA A 233 -11.99 -9.71 2.80
N VAL A 234 -12.91 -10.64 3.09
CA VAL A 234 -12.62 -12.08 3.02
C VAL A 234 -12.38 -12.55 1.58
N PRO A 235 -13.29 -12.33 0.61
CA PRO A 235 -13.04 -12.73 -0.77
C PRO A 235 -11.83 -12.01 -1.38
N LEU A 236 -11.65 -10.72 -1.06
CA LEU A 236 -10.52 -9.95 -1.55
C LEU A 236 -9.19 -10.48 -1.02
N GLY A 237 -9.12 -10.83 0.27
CA GLY A 237 -7.94 -11.43 0.89
C GLY A 237 -7.60 -12.81 0.31
N VAL A 238 -8.62 -13.66 0.09
CA VAL A 238 -8.43 -14.97 -0.56
C VAL A 238 -7.94 -14.81 -1.99
N LEU A 239 -8.56 -13.91 -2.76
CA LEU A 239 -8.18 -13.64 -4.14
C LEU A 239 -6.74 -13.12 -4.21
N TYR A 240 -6.38 -12.16 -3.35
CA TYR A 240 -5.04 -11.60 -3.26
C TYR A 240 -4.00 -12.68 -2.93
N HIS A 241 -4.27 -13.53 -1.94
CA HIS A 241 -3.36 -14.60 -1.55
C HIS A 241 -3.15 -15.61 -2.68
N ARG A 242 -4.21 -15.97 -3.42
CA ARG A 242 -4.10 -16.86 -4.59
C ARG A 242 -3.28 -16.22 -5.71
N LEU A 243 -3.53 -14.95 -6.01
CA LEU A 243 -2.73 -14.19 -6.98
C LEU A 243 -1.26 -14.13 -6.57
N ALA A 244 -0.97 -13.89 -5.29
CA ALA A 244 0.39 -13.81 -4.79
C ALA A 244 1.15 -15.13 -5.00
N ILE A 245 0.54 -16.27 -4.68
CA ILE A 245 1.15 -17.59 -4.88
C ILE A 245 1.40 -17.88 -6.36
N LEU A 246 0.48 -17.50 -7.24
CA LEU A 246 0.64 -17.70 -8.69
C LEU A 246 1.81 -16.88 -9.24
N LEU A 247 1.92 -15.61 -8.83
CA LEU A 247 3.00 -14.72 -9.24
C LEU A 247 4.37 -15.17 -8.70
N GLU A 248 4.43 -15.73 -7.49
CA GLU A 248 5.68 -16.27 -6.94
C GLU A 248 6.15 -17.56 -7.66
N ARG A 249 5.21 -18.35 -8.19
CA ARG A 249 5.52 -19.60 -8.93
C ARG A 249 6.13 -19.33 -10.29
N ASP A 250 5.70 -18.27 -10.96
CA ASP A 250 6.20 -17.88 -12.27
C ASP A 250 7.42 -16.95 -12.12
N ALA A 251 8.62 -17.56 -12.02
CA ALA A 251 9.90 -16.89 -11.89
C ALA A 251 10.27 -15.92 -13.05
N LEU A 252 9.42 -15.80 -14.08
CA LEU A 252 9.64 -14.95 -15.25
C LEU A 252 9.44 -13.46 -14.98
N ILE A 253 8.84 -13.06 -13.85
CA ILE A 253 8.57 -11.64 -13.56
C ILE A 253 9.18 -11.23 -12.21
N PHE A 254 10.51 -11.27 -12.10
CA PHE A 254 11.27 -10.87 -10.91
C PHE A 254 10.88 -9.48 -10.35
N PHE A 255 10.40 -8.57 -11.19
CA PHE A 255 9.97 -7.22 -10.79
C PHE A 255 8.55 -7.18 -10.17
N LEU A 256 7.70 -8.19 -10.42
CA LEU A 256 6.36 -8.33 -9.83
C LEU A 256 6.42 -9.27 -8.61
N GLN A 257 7.23 -8.92 -7.61
CA GLN A 257 7.12 -9.56 -6.30
C GLN A 257 5.98 -8.90 -5.54
N PRO A 258 4.83 -9.59 -5.39
CA PRO A 258 3.70 -9.03 -4.66
C PRO A 258 4.08 -8.84 -3.19
N VAL A 259 3.49 -7.84 -2.54
CA VAL A 259 3.74 -7.64 -1.12
C VAL A 259 3.06 -8.75 -0.33
N THR A 260 3.87 -9.63 0.27
CA THR A 260 3.41 -10.72 1.12
C THR A 260 3.53 -10.40 2.61
N ASP A 261 4.18 -9.29 2.95
CA ASP A 261 4.35 -8.83 4.34
C ASP A 261 3.00 -8.52 4.99
N GLN A 262 2.61 -9.36 5.94
CA GLN A 262 1.36 -9.27 6.66
C GLN A 262 1.23 -7.96 7.46
N ALA A 263 2.36 -7.37 7.88
CA ALA A 263 2.37 -6.09 8.58
C ALA A 263 1.90 -4.92 7.69
N ARG A 264 2.10 -5.02 6.37
CA ARG A 264 1.66 -4.00 5.40
C ARG A 264 0.24 -4.26 4.88
N LEU A 265 -0.18 -5.51 4.83
CA LEU A 265 -1.52 -5.89 4.36
C LEU A 265 -2.60 -5.70 5.44
N TRP A 266 -2.29 -6.05 6.69
CA TRP A 266 -3.26 -5.99 7.79
C TRP A 266 -3.90 -4.61 7.99
N PRO A 267 -3.17 -3.48 7.94
CA PRO A 267 -3.76 -2.15 8.07
C PRO A 267 -4.84 -1.84 7.02
N ILE A 268 -4.72 -2.37 5.80
CA ILE A 268 -5.71 -2.16 4.73
C ILE A 268 -7.02 -2.87 5.10
N PHE A 269 -6.96 -4.15 5.45
CA PHE A 269 -8.15 -4.93 5.82
C PHE A 269 -8.78 -4.41 7.13
N ALA A 270 -7.96 -4.08 8.12
CA ALA A 270 -8.45 -3.45 9.35
C ALA A 270 -9.11 -2.09 9.07
N GLY A 271 -8.51 -1.29 8.18
CA GLY A 271 -9.08 -0.02 7.72
C GLY A 271 -10.45 -0.19 7.06
N LEU A 272 -10.62 -1.19 6.20
CA LEU A 272 -11.92 -1.50 5.57
C LEU A 272 -12.98 -1.91 6.61
N LEU A 273 -12.62 -2.74 7.60
CA LEU A 273 -13.53 -3.15 8.67
C LEU A 273 -13.98 -1.98 9.55
N VAL A 274 -13.02 -1.14 9.96
CA VAL A 274 -13.27 0.06 10.76
C VAL A 274 -14.13 1.04 9.97
N MET A 275 -13.77 1.32 8.72
CA MET A 275 -14.51 2.24 7.85
C MET A 275 -15.94 1.75 7.61
N GLY A 276 -16.12 0.49 7.22
CA GLY A 276 -17.45 -0.08 6.96
C GLY A 276 -18.35 -0.04 8.20
N THR A 277 -17.82 -0.42 9.35
CA THR A 277 -18.58 -0.47 10.61
C THR A 277 -18.93 0.93 11.12
N LEU A 278 -17.96 1.86 11.15
CA LEU A 278 -18.16 3.22 11.63
C LEU A 278 -19.08 4.01 10.70
N MET A 279 -18.85 3.95 9.39
CA MET A 279 -19.70 4.65 8.41
C MET A 279 -21.10 4.01 8.35
N GLY A 280 -21.17 2.70 8.61
CA GLY A 280 -22.41 1.97 8.87
C GLY A 280 -23.27 2.61 9.96
N GLY A 281 -22.70 2.75 11.15
CA GLY A 281 -23.38 3.38 12.28
C GLY A 281 -23.67 4.87 12.05
N LEU A 282 -22.67 5.63 11.60
CA LEU A 282 -22.79 7.08 11.39
C LEU A 282 -23.85 7.42 10.33
N GLY A 283 -23.87 6.68 9.21
CA GLY A 283 -24.87 6.86 8.16
C GLY A 283 -26.30 6.64 8.68
N SER A 284 -26.48 5.66 9.56
CA SER A 284 -27.76 5.39 10.21
C SER A 284 -28.21 6.52 11.14
N LEU A 285 -27.31 7.08 11.96
CA LEU A 285 -27.63 8.22 12.83
C LEU A 285 -28.07 9.45 12.04
N VAL A 286 -27.39 9.73 10.92
CA VAL A 286 -27.74 10.84 10.02
C VAL A 286 -29.13 10.61 9.41
N ALA A 287 -29.43 9.38 9.01
CA ALA A 287 -30.73 9.03 8.44
C ALA A 287 -31.89 9.26 9.42
N VAL A 288 -31.78 8.73 10.65
CA VAL A 288 -32.84 8.82 11.66
C VAL A 288 -33.02 10.25 12.20
N ARG A 289 -31.94 11.04 12.30
CA ARG A 289 -32.01 12.44 12.79
C ARG A 289 -32.97 13.29 11.97
N LYS A 290 -33.06 13.09 10.66
CA LYS A 290 -33.95 13.86 9.78
C LYS A 290 -35.43 13.61 10.11
N PHE A 291 -35.81 12.38 10.45
CA PHE A 291 -37.20 11.98 10.75
C PHE A 291 -37.67 12.38 12.15
N LEU A 292 -36.74 12.53 13.10
CA LEU A 292 -37.08 12.92 14.47
C LEU A 292 -37.25 14.43 14.66
N ARG A 293 -36.88 15.25 13.66
CA ARG A 293 -37.06 16.71 13.68
C ARG A 293 -38.38 17.18 13.05
N GLY A 294 -39.07 16.31 12.32
CA GLY A 294 -40.42 16.55 11.81
C GLY A 294 -41.50 16.06 12.75
#